data_AF-A0A0E0AI46-F1
#
_entry.id   AF-A0A0E0AI46-F1
#
_cell.length_a   1.000
_cell.length_b   1.000
_cell.length_c   1.000
_cell.angle_alpha   90.00
_cell.angle_beta   90.00
_cell.angle_gamma   90.00
#
_symmetry.space_group_name_H-M   'P 1'
#
loop_
_entity.id
_entity.type
_entity.pdbx_description
1 polymer ?
#
loop_
_entity_poly.entity_id
_entity_poly.type
_entity_poly.pdbx_seq_one_letter_code
_entity_poly.pdbx_strand_id
1 'polypeptide(L)'
;MSKVASPFVRNTASIGGNIILAHKYPFRSDIATILLGAAATVNLQVSSKTLHVNLEQFLEQPPLDHSTLLLSIFIPHWASDCKKEHTLVFETYRAAPRPLGNAVSYVNSAFLGHVSLDKSSGDNILSNLHLAFGAYGTKHAIRARKVEEYLTGKILSASVVLEAIRLLRETIVPVEGTTHPEYRVSVAVGFLFSFLSPLCKGVIEPGKTLSISEDLVHTDNVHNKPLSSRRETLSDDEYKPVGDPIKKYKVELQASGEAIYVDDIPAPKNCLYGEFIYSTQPLANVKSIKFKPSLASKKIITVVSAKDIPTGGRNIGSTFLFGDEEPLFGDPIAEFAGQALGVVIAETQRYADMAAKQAVVEYTTGCLKAPILTVEQAVQSNSYFQVPPERAPKQVGDFSNGMAEADHKIMSEEENVNLSASAYWVPDQDSKFYLNYGAGTSEVEIDLLTGAITILRSDLIYDSGKSLNPAVDLGQIEGSFIQGIGFFIYEEHQTNSDGLVISNSTWDYKIPSVDTIPKQFNVEVLNTGYHKNRVLSSKASGEPAVVLGASVHCAVREAIQAARIEFAGGSESTSSLLTFQLDVPAPMTLVKELCGLDIVEKYLEDLSSHGVGNCN
;
A
#
# COMPACT_ATOMS: atom_id res chain seq x y z
N MET A 1 -17.90 -9.33 -3.43
CA MET A 1 -18.37 -8.38 -2.39
C MET A 1 -17.64 -8.50 -1.05
N SER A 2 -17.18 -9.68 -0.61
CA SER A 2 -16.52 -9.91 0.69
C SER A 2 -15.31 -8.99 0.97
N LYS A 3 -14.56 -8.62 -0.06
CA LYS A 3 -13.35 -7.79 0.01
C LYS A 3 -13.61 -6.28 -0.14
N VAL A 4 -14.86 -5.85 -0.32
CA VAL A 4 -15.20 -4.42 -0.45
C VAL A 4 -15.31 -3.81 0.93
N ALA A 5 -14.39 -2.90 1.26
CA ALA A 5 -14.31 -2.18 2.54
C ALA A 5 -14.35 -3.12 3.78
N SER A 6 -14.60 -2.56 4.96
CA SER A 6 -14.80 -3.32 6.20
C SER A 6 -16.26 -3.76 6.35
N PRO A 7 -16.57 -4.75 7.23
CA PRO A 7 -17.95 -5.11 7.56
C PRO A 7 -18.80 -3.92 8.02
N PHE A 8 -18.24 -2.99 8.79
CA PHE A 8 -18.94 -1.79 9.27
C PHE A 8 -19.41 -0.90 8.10
N VAL A 9 -18.54 -0.68 7.11
CA VAL A 9 -18.88 0.10 5.92
C VAL A 9 -19.94 -0.63 5.11
N ARG A 10 -19.81 -1.95 4.90
CA ARG A 10 -20.78 -2.75 4.14
C ARG A 10 -22.18 -2.75 4.75
N ASN A 11 -22.28 -2.70 6.08
CA ASN A 11 -23.57 -2.67 6.77
C ASN A 11 -24.31 -1.32 6.66
N THR A 12 -23.60 -0.25 6.28
CA THR A 12 -24.18 1.12 6.22
C THR A 12 -24.26 1.65 4.79
N ALA A 13 -23.29 1.30 3.94
CA ALA A 13 -23.22 1.76 2.57
C ALA A 13 -24.33 1.13 1.70
N SER A 14 -24.90 1.92 0.78
CA SER A 14 -25.86 1.42 -0.19
C SER A 14 -25.20 1.14 -1.54
N ILE A 15 -25.69 0.09 -2.22
CA ILE A 15 -25.26 -0.23 -3.59
C ILE A 15 -25.57 0.95 -4.54
N GLY A 16 -26.76 1.55 -4.39
CA GLY A 16 -27.14 2.74 -5.17
C GLY A 16 -26.20 3.93 -4.93
N GLY A 17 -25.82 4.20 -3.68
CA GLY A 17 -24.85 5.25 -3.37
C GLY A 17 -23.49 5.00 -4.02
N ASN A 18 -23.02 3.75 -4.01
CA ASN A 18 -21.77 3.37 -4.66
C ASN A 18 -21.80 3.58 -6.18
N ILE A 19 -22.88 3.17 -6.85
CA ILE A 19 -23.05 3.37 -8.30
C ILE A 19 -23.15 4.86 -8.65
N ILE A 20 -23.87 5.66 -7.85
CA ILE A 20 -23.93 7.11 -8.04
C ILE A 20 -22.57 7.77 -7.87
N LEU A 21 -21.74 7.29 -6.93
CA LEU A 21 -20.35 7.76 -6.78
C LEU A 21 -19.51 7.40 -8.00
N ALA A 22 -19.59 6.16 -8.49
CA ALA A 22 -18.89 5.70 -9.71
C ALA A 22 -19.32 6.45 -10.97
N HIS A 23 -20.58 6.92 -11.02
CA HIS A 23 -21.09 7.73 -12.10
C HIS A 23 -20.58 9.17 -12.06
N LYS A 24 -20.60 9.78 -10.87
CA LYS A 24 -20.36 11.21 -10.69
C LYS A 24 -18.89 11.59 -10.59
N TYR A 25 -18.08 10.69 -10.04
CA TYR A 25 -16.66 10.91 -9.73
C TYR A 25 -15.81 9.79 -10.33
N PRO A 26 -14.49 10.00 -10.52
CA PRO A 26 -13.55 8.93 -10.87
C PRO A 26 -13.34 7.98 -9.68
N PHE A 27 -14.43 7.34 -9.24
CA PHE A 27 -14.47 6.51 -8.04
C PHE A 27 -14.19 5.06 -8.42
N ARG A 28 -13.08 4.53 -7.88
CA ARG A 28 -12.58 3.16 -8.08
C ARG A 28 -13.50 2.13 -7.42
N SER A 29 -14.63 1.84 -8.06
CA SER A 29 -15.67 0.95 -7.52
C SER A 29 -15.47 -0.50 -7.95
N ASP A 30 -15.32 -1.40 -6.97
CA ASP A 30 -15.42 -2.84 -7.20
C ASP A 30 -16.86 -3.26 -7.58
N ILE A 31 -17.87 -2.60 -7.01
CA ILE A 31 -19.28 -2.96 -7.20
C ILE A 31 -19.75 -2.62 -8.62
N ALA A 32 -19.39 -1.44 -9.12
CA ALA A 32 -19.76 -1.01 -10.46
C ALA A 32 -19.18 -1.95 -11.53
N THR A 33 -17.91 -2.35 -11.38
CA THR A 33 -17.25 -3.33 -12.27
C THR A 33 -17.95 -4.69 -12.23
N ILE A 34 -18.27 -5.20 -11.03
CA ILE A 34 -18.98 -6.48 -10.88
C ILE A 34 -20.35 -6.44 -11.57
N LEU A 35 -21.13 -5.39 -11.33
CA LEU A 35 -22.45 -5.25 -11.94
C LEU A 35 -22.37 -5.05 -13.45
N LEU A 36 -21.32 -4.38 -13.95
CA LEU A 36 -21.08 -4.22 -15.38
C LEU A 36 -20.76 -5.57 -16.04
N GLY A 37 -19.90 -6.38 -15.41
CA GLY A 37 -19.59 -7.74 -15.86
C GLY A 37 -20.80 -8.68 -15.79
N ALA A 38 -21.71 -8.46 -14.83
CA ALA A 38 -22.96 -9.21 -14.73
C ALA A 38 -24.05 -8.73 -15.72
N ALA A 39 -23.79 -7.71 -16.54
CA ALA A 39 -24.74 -7.03 -17.43
C ALA A 39 -25.98 -6.49 -16.71
N ALA A 40 -25.78 -5.91 -15.52
CA ALA A 40 -26.86 -5.30 -14.77
C ALA A 40 -27.47 -4.10 -15.51
N THR A 41 -28.73 -3.82 -15.19
CA THR A 41 -29.46 -2.64 -15.66
C THR A 41 -29.94 -1.80 -14.48
N VAL A 42 -30.22 -0.53 -14.72
CA VAL A 42 -30.67 0.42 -13.69
C VAL A 42 -32.01 1.04 -14.08
N ASN A 43 -32.86 1.24 -13.08
CA ASN A 43 -34.11 1.98 -13.21
C ASN A 43 -33.94 3.37 -12.61
N LEU A 44 -34.09 4.40 -13.43
CA LEU A 44 -34.04 5.80 -13.03
C LEU A 44 -35.44 6.39 -13.02
N GLN A 45 -35.78 7.15 -11.99
CA GLN A 45 -36.94 8.02 -11.97
C GLN A 45 -36.52 9.42 -12.40
N VAL A 46 -36.99 9.88 -13.56
CA VAL A 46 -36.79 11.24 -14.06
C VAL A 46 -38.15 11.94 -14.06
N SER A 47 -38.38 12.83 -13.10
CA SER A 47 -39.68 13.47 -12.89
C SER A 47 -40.82 12.43 -12.81
N SER A 48 -41.74 12.38 -13.78
CA SER A 48 -42.87 11.44 -13.81
C SER A 48 -42.62 10.18 -14.65
N LYS A 49 -41.42 9.98 -15.20
CA LYS A 49 -41.09 8.84 -16.08
C LYS A 49 -40.02 7.95 -15.44
N THR A 50 -40.17 6.65 -15.63
CA THR A 50 -39.14 5.66 -15.28
C THR A 50 -38.37 5.28 -16.54
N LEU A 51 -37.04 5.36 -16.50
CA LEU A 51 -36.14 4.98 -17.57
C LEU A 51 -35.39 3.72 -17.17
N HIS A 52 -35.36 2.74 -18.06
CA HIS A 52 -34.57 1.52 -17.92
C HIS A 52 -33.32 1.66 -18.79
N VAL A 53 -32.14 1.58 -18.19
CA VAL A 53 -30.86 1.84 -18.87
C VAL A 53 -29.86 0.74 -18.53
N ASN A 54 -29.06 0.30 -19.51
CA ASN A 54 -27.96 -0.62 -19.24
C ASN A 54 -26.90 0.08 -18.37
N LEU A 55 -26.24 -0.66 -17.48
CA LEU A 55 -25.25 -0.04 -16.58
C LEU A 55 -24.09 0.62 -17.34
N GLU A 56 -23.67 0.06 -18.46
CA GLU A 56 -22.63 0.67 -19.32
C GLU A 56 -23.05 2.05 -19.82
N GLN A 57 -24.24 2.15 -20.43
CA GLN A 57 -24.83 3.42 -20.87
C GLN A 57 -25.03 4.40 -19.71
N PHE A 58 -25.40 3.86 -18.54
CA PHE A 58 -25.56 4.65 -17.33
C PHE A 58 -24.25 5.26 -16.84
N LEU A 59 -23.11 4.59 -16.97
CA LEU A 59 -21.81 5.12 -16.55
C LEU A 59 -21.22 6.13 -17.55
N GLU A 60 -21.52 5.96 -18.84
CA GLU A 60 -21.03 6.83 -19.91
C GLU A 60 -21.77 8.17 -20.01
N GLN A 61 -23.04 8.22 -19.61
CA GLN A 61 -23.83 9.45 -19.69
C GLN A 61 -23.29 10.55 -18.74
N PRO A 62 -23.68 11.82 -18.93
CA PRO A 62 -23.34 12.89 -18.00
C PRO A 62 -23.88 12.64 -16.57
N PRO A 63 -23.27 13.27 -15.53
CA PRO A 63 -23.78 13.19 -14.16
C PRO A 63 -25.26 13.54 -14.08
N LEU A 64 -26.02 12.75 -13.31
CA LEU A 64 -27.44 12.95 -13.13
C LEU A 64 -27.75 14.32 -12.51
N ASP A 65 -28.86 14.92 -12.92
CA ASP A 65 -29.39 16.11 -12.27
C ASP A 65 -30.01 15.80 -10.90
N HIS A 66 -30.30 16.85 -10.13
CA HIS A 66 -30.87 16.73 -8.79
C HIS A 66 -32.33 16.21 -8.77
N SER A 67 -32.98 16.12 -9.94
CA SER A 67 -34.37 15.65 -10.09
C SER A 67 -34.47 14.18 -10.45
N THR A 68 -33.33 13.51 -10.68
CA THR A 68 -33.26 12.11 -11.09
C THR A 68 -32.84 11.22 -9.93
N LEU A 69 -33.58 10.14 -9.70
CA LEU A 69 -33.30 9.16 -8.65
C LEU A 69 -32.99 7.78 -9.23
N LEU A 70 -31.94 7.13 -8.74
CA LEU A 70 -31.71 5.71 -8.97
C LEU A 70 -32.64 4.90 -8.04
N LEU A 71 -33.64 4.23 -8.61
CA LEU A 71 -34.65 3.49 -7.85
C LEU A 71 -34.20 2.06 -7.53
N SER A 72 -33.69 1.35 -8.54
CA SER A 72 -33.33 -0.05 -8.41
C SER A 72 -32.26 -0.45 -9.41
N ILE A 73 -31.56 -1.54 -9.10
CA ILE A 73 -30.59 -2.20 -9.97
C ILE A 73 -31.12 -3.61 -10.20
N PHE A 74 -31.19 -4.03 -11.46
CA PHE A 74 -31.60 -5.36 -11.86
C PHE A 74 -30.36 -6.15 -12.28
N ILE A 75 -30.12 -7.28 -11.62
CA ILE A 75 -29.05 -8.22 -11.97
C ILE A 75 -29.70 -9.38 -12.71
N PRO A 76 -29.36 -9.63 -13.99
CA PRO A 76 -29.98 -10.68 -14.77
C PRO A 76 -29.64 -12.07 -14.23
N HIS A 77 -30.59 -13.00 -14.38
CA HIS A 77 -30.40 -14.40 -14.02
C HIS A 77 -29.99 -15.23 -15.24
N TRP A 78 -28.69 -15.39 -15.43
CA TRP A 78 -28.10 -16.03 -16.60
C TRP A 78 -28.32 -17.56 -16.70
N ALA A 79 -28.68 -18.25 -15.61
CA ALA A 79 -28.87 -19.70 -15.64
C ALA A 79 -30.13 -20.14 -16.41
N SER A 80 -31.08 -19.22 -16.64
CA SER A 80 -32.32 -19.52 -17.37
C SER A 80 -32.11 -19.60 -18.89
N ASP A 81 -31.01 -19.02 -19.40
CA ASP A 81 -30.67 -18.98 -20.84
C ASP A 81 -29.75 -20.13 -21.28
N CYS A 82 -29.26 -20.95 -20.35
CA CYS A 82 -28.45 -22.12 -20.68
C CYS A 82 -29.34 -23.29 -21.13
N LYS A 83 -29.23 -23.66 -22.41
CA LYS A 83 -29.53 -25.05 -22.82
C LYS A 83 -28.58 -25.97 -22.04
N LYS A 84 -28.98 -27.22 -21.75
CA LYS A 84 -28.20 -28.23 -20.99
C LYS A 84 -26.73 -28.45 -21.45
N GLU A 85 -26.31 -27.86 -22.56
CA GLU A 85 -24.97 -27.98 -23.18
C GLU A 85 -24.00 -26.82 -22.85
N HIS A 86 -24.44 -25.76 -22.17
CA HIS A 86 -23.58 -24.61 -21.83
C HIS A 86 -23.35 -24.48 -20.32
N THR A 87 -22.08 -24.27 -19.94
CA THR A 87 -21.68 -23.93 -18.57
C THR A 87 -21.50 -22.42 -18.47
N LEU A 88 -22.19 -21.79 -17.52
CA LEU A 88 -21.99 -20.37 -17.20
C LEU A 88 -20.80 -20.22 -16.25
N VAL A 89 -19.86 -19.34 -16.60
CA VAL A 89 -18.73 -18.97 -15.73
C VAL A 89 -18.83 -17.48 -15.42
N PHE A 90 -18.71 -17.12 -14.14
CA PHE A 90 -18.62 -15.74 -13.68
C PHE A 90 -17.52 -15.61 -12.63
N GLU A 91 -16.46 -14.89 -12.96
CA GLU A 91 -15.31 -14.71 -12.09
C GLU A 91 -15.00 -13.22 -11.89
N THR A 92 -14.45 -12.90 -10.71
CA THR A 92 -14.09 -11.52 -10.37
C THR A 92 -12.67 -11.48 -9.86
N TYR A 93 -11.91 -10.48 -10.31
CA TYR A 93 -10.50 -10.32 -9.97
C TYR A 93 -10.22 -8.94 -9.42
N ARG A 94 -9.18 -8.83 -8.59
CA ARG A 94 -8.84 -7.61 -7.87
C ARG A 94 -7.38 -7.61 -7.45
N ALA A 95 -6.67 -6.54 -7.77
CA ALA A 95 -5.34 -6.24 -7.27
C ALA A 95 -5.42 -4.98 -6.42
N ALA A 96 -4.98 -5.06 -5.17
CA ALA A 96 -5.02 -3.97 -4.21
C ALA A 96 -3.87 -4.15 -3.19
N PRO A 97 -3.41 -3.07 -2.53
CA PRO A 97 -2.35 -3.17 -1.52
C PRO A 97 -2.66 -4.12 -0.35
N ARG A 98 -3.94 -4.44 -0.13
CA ARG A 98 -4.41 -5.36 0.93
C ARG A 98 -5.27 -6.49 0.34
N PRO A 99 -4.84 -7.75 0.44
CA PRO A 99 -5.52 -8.90 -0.18
C PRO A 99 -6.95 -9.18 0.32
N LEU A 100 -7.26 -8.93 1.60
CA LEU A 100 -8.58 -9.22 2.19
C LEU A 100 -9.52 -8.01 2.21
N GLY A 101 -9.14 -6.89 1.62
CA GLY A 101 -10.01 -5.71 1.46
C GLY A 101 -9.55 -4.48 2.23
N ASN A 102 -10.48 -3.56 2.48
CA ASN A 102 -10.21 -2.26 3.15
C ASN A 102 -9.08 -1.40 2.51
N ALA A 103 -8.78 -1.67 1.24
CA ALA A 103 -7.91 -0.87 0.39
C ALA A 103 -8.58 -0.72 -0.97
N VAL A 104 -8.34 0.40 -1.63
CA VAL A 104 -8.82 0.59 -3.00
C VAL A 104 -7.97 -0.22 -3.97
N SER A 105 -8.60 -0.78 -4.99
CA SER A 105 -7.90 -1.54 -6.03
C SER A 105 -7.06 -0.64 -6.94
N TYR A 106 -5.95 -1.19 -7.41
CA TYR A 106 -5.24 -0.68 -8.60
C TYR A 106 -6.00 -1.08 -9.87
N VAL A 107 -6.51 -2.31 -9.92
CA VAL A 107 -7.35 -2.83 -11.01
C VAL A 107 -8.36 -3.79 -10.43
N ASN A 108 -9.58 -3.77 -10.95
CA ASN A 108 -10.58 -4.80 -10.69
C ASN A 108 -11.26 -5.23 -11.99
N SER A 109 -11.76 -6.45 -12.02
CA SER A 109 -12.41 -7.03 -13.19
C SER A 109 -13.55 -7.97 -12.80
N ALA A 110 -14.50 -8.12 -13.70
CA ALA A 110 -15.57 -9.10 -13.59
C ALA A 110 -15.90 -9.66 -14.98
N PHE A 111 -15.77 -10.97 -15.13
CA PHE A 111 -15.87 -11.67 -16.40
C PHE A 111 -17.00 -12.67 -16.35
N LEU A 112 -17.89 -12.58 -17.33
CA LEU A 112 -18.97 -13.53 -17.56
C LEU A 112 -18.78 -14.17 -18.93
N GLY A 113 -19.04 -15.47 -19.03
CA GLY A 113 -19.03 -16.17 -20.31
C GLY A 113 -19.81 -17.48 -20.27
N HIS A 114 -20.38 -17.86 -21.41
CA HIS A 114 -20.97 -19.17 -21.64
C HIS A 114 -19.94 -20.05 -22.34
N VAL A 115 -19.56 -21.15 -21.69
CA VAL A 115 -18.64 -22.15 -22.22
C VAL A 115 -19.44 -23.30 -22.82
N SER A 116 -19.12 -23.67 -24.05
CA SER A 116 -19.63 -24.87 -24.72
C SER A 116 -18.48 -25.66 -25.35
N LEU A 117 -18.72 -26.92 -25.67
CA LEU A 117 -17.76 -27.73 -26.39
C LEU A 117 -17.96 -27.64 -27.89
N ASP A 118 -16.87 -27.47 -28.63
CA ASP A 118 -16.86 -27.66 -30.07
C ASP A 118 -17.21 -29.12 -30.40
N LYS A 119 -18.14 -29.32 -31.35
CA LYS A 119 -18.63 -30.66 -31.69
C LYS A 119 -17.59 -31.51 -32.43
N SER A 120 -16.58 -30.89 -33.03
CA SER A 120 -15.57 -31.57 -33.84
C SER A 120 -14.29 -31.87 -33.06
N SER A 121 -13.80 -30.90 -32.26
CA SER A 121 -12.56 -31.04 -31.51
C SER A 121 -12.75 -31.34 -30.02
N GLY A 122 -13.96 -31.11 -29.49
CA GLY A 122 -14.22 -31.20 -28.04
C GLY A 122 -13.46 -30.16 -27.22
N ASP A 123 -13.09 -29.04 -27.84
CA ASP A 123 -12.45 -27.90 -27.16
C ASP A 123 -13.47 -26.88 -26.68
N ASN A 124 -13.09 -26.04 -25.73
CA ASN A 124 -13.98 -25.00 -25.21
C ASN A 124 -14.11 -23.85 -26.22
N ILE A 125 -15.36 -23.42 -26.43
CA ILE A 125 -15.75 -22.23 -27.17
C ILE A 125 -16.52 -21.31 -26.24
N LEU A 126 -16.23 -20.01 -26.32
CA LEU A 126 -16.88 -18.97 -25.55
C LEU A 126 -18.00 -18.27 -26.33
N SER A 127 -19.06 -17.89 -25.62
CA SER A 127 -20.15 -17.06 -26.12
C SER A 127 -20.72 -16.18 -25.01
N ASN A 128 -21.53 -15.17 -25.36
CA ASN A 128 -22.16 -14.23 -24.42
C ASN A 128 -21.17 -13.57 -23.43
N LEU A 129 -19.97 -13.24 -23.91
CA LEU A 129 -18.91 -12.69 -23.08
C LEU A 129 -19.22 -11.28 -22.59
N HIS A 130 -18.96 -11.03 -21.31
CA HIS A 130 -18.91 -9.70 -20.70
C HIS A 130 -17.60 -9.59 -19.93
N LEU A 131 -16.66 -8.81 -20.45
CA LEU A 131 -15.32 -8.64 -19.89
C LEU A 131 -15.19 -7.22 -19.34
N ALA A 132 -15.62 -7.02 -18.09
CA ALA A 132 -15.59 -5.70 -17.45
C ALA A 132 -14.29 -5.45 -16.70
N PHE A 133 -13.75 -4.24 -16.85
CA PHE A 133 -12.54 -3.75 -16.18
C PHE A 133 -12.82 -2.40 -15.53
N GLY A 134 -12.29 -2.19 -14.33
CA GLY A 134 -12.39 -0.92 -13.61
C GLY A 134 -11.13 -0.62 -12.81
N ALA A 135 -11.15 0.58 -12.20
CA ALA A 135 -10.05 1.14 -11.41
C ALA A 135 -8.69 1.30 -12.11
N TYR A 136 -8.54 0.96 -13.40
CA TYR A 136 -7.28 1.01 -14.17
C TYR A 136 -6.83 2.42 -14.58
N GLY A 137 -7.31 3.48 -13.91
CA GLY A 137 -6.93 4.87 -14.23
C GLY A 137 -7.89 5.57 -15.19
N THR A 138 -9.17 5.26 -15.14
CA THR A 138 -10.21 5.93 -15.95
C THR A 138 -11.37 6.39 -15.08
N LYS A 139 -12.31 7.13 -15.69
CA LYS A 139 -13.46 7.72 -14.99
C LYS A 139 -14.40 6.64 -14.40
N HIS A 140 -14.69 5.59 -15.15
CA HIS A 140 -15.59 4.52 -14.73
C HIS A 140 -15.15 3.17 -15.35
N ALA A 141 -15.75 2.07 -14.88
CA ALA A 141 -15.53 0.76 -15.46
C ALA A 141 -16.05 0.69 -16.91
N ILE A 142 -15.42 -0.14 -17.74
CA ILE A 142 -15.77 -0.35 -19.15
C ILE A 142 -15.83 -1.85 -19.47
N ARG A 143 -16.39 -2.18 -20.64
CA ARG A 143 -16.28 -3.52 -21.24
C ARG A 143 -15.21 -3.55 -22.34
N ALA A 144 -14.45 -4.64 -22.38
CA ALA A 144 -13.47 -4.88 -23.45
C ALA A 144 -14.14 -5.49 -24.70
N ARG A 145 -15.07 -4.75 -25.33
CA ARG A 145 -15.92 -5.26 -26.43
C ARG A 145 -15.15 -5.84 -27.61
N LYS A 146 -14.03 -5.22 -28.01
CA LYS A 146 -13.17 -5.76 -29.08
C LYS A 146 -12.64 -7.16 -28.76
N VAL A 147 -12.29 -7.40 -27.50
CA VAL A 147 -11.79 -8.70 -27.03
C VAL A 147 -12.94 -9.71 -26.95
N GLU A 148 -14.11 -9.29 -26.46
CA GLU A 148 -15.33 -10.12 -26.42
C GLU A 148 -15.73 -10.60 -27.83
N GLU A 149 -15.76 -9.68 -28.81
CA GLU A 149 -16.06 -9.97 -30.22
C GLU A 149 -15.02 -10.91 -30.84
N TYR A 150 -13.74 -10.70 -30.54
CA TYR A 150 -12.66 -11.55 -31.04
C TYR A 150 -12.73 -12.98 -30.51
N LEU A 151 -13.05 -13.17 -29.23
CA LEU A 151 -13.07 -14.49 -28.57
C LEU A 151 -14.35 -15.29 -28.85
N THR A 152 -15.46 -14.60 -29.12
CA THR A 152 -16.76 -15.25 -29.31
C THR A 152 -16.72 -16.22 -30.49
N GLY A 153 -17.06 -17.49 -30.22
CA GLY A 153 -17.11 -18.54 -31.23
C GLY A 153 -15.75 -19.15 -31.62
N LYS A 154 -14.63 -18.70 -31.03
CA LYS A 154 -13.31 -19.29 -31.29
C LYS A 154 -12.99 -20.44 -30.34
N ILE A 155 -12.25 -21.42 -30.88
CA ILE A 155 -11.59 -22.45 -30.09
C ILE A 155 -10.42 -21.79 -29.36
N LEU A 156 -10.36 -21.97 -28.04
CA LEU A 156 -9.32 -21.36 -27.21
C LEU A 156 -7.99 -22.11 -27.34
N SER A 157 -6.99 -21.46 -27.92
CA SER A 157 -5.59 -21.91 -28.00
C SER A 157 -4.65 -20.83 -27.42
N ALA A 158 -3.40 -21.19 -27.13
CA ALA A 158 -2.38 -20.23 -26.66
C ALA A 158 -2.25 -19.01 -27.60
N SER A 159 -2.27 -19.22 -28.91
CA SER A 159 -2.21 -18.15 -29.92
C SER A 159 -3.46 -17.26 -29.93
N VAL A 160 -4.64 -17.84 -29.70
CA VAL A 160 -5.90 -17.07 -29.58
C VAL A 160 -5.89 -16.22 -28.31
N VAL A 161 -5.42 -16.76 -27.18
CA VAL A 161 -5.29 -16.01 -25.92
C VAL A 161 -4.26 -14.88 -26.06
N LEU A 162 -3.12 -15.13 -26.69
CA LEU A 162 -2.09 -14.12 -26.93
C LEU A 162 -2.63 -12.93 -27.71
N GLU A 163 -3.38 -13.18 -28.78
CA GLU A 163 -3.98 -12.11 -29.59
C GLU A 163 -5.09 -11.37 -28.81
N ALA A 164 -5.89 -12.07 -28.02
CA ALA A 164 -6.89 -11.44 -27.14
C ALA A 164 -6.25 -10.49 -26.12
N ILE A 165 -5.09 -10.85 -25.58
CA ILE A 165 -4.30 -10.02 -24.66
C ILE A 165 -3.71 -8.79 -25.37
N ARG A 166 -3.20 -8.94 -26.59
CA ARG A 166 -2.73 -7.81 -27.40
C ARG A 166 -3.85 -6.80 -27.67
N LEU A 167 -5.03 -7.28 -28.04
CA LEU A 167 -6.23 -6.43 -28.19
C LEU A 167 -6.67 -5.78 -26.87
N LEU A 168 -6.50 -6.47 -25.74
CA LEU A 168 -6.81 -5.91 -24.43
C LEU A 168 -5.90 -4.73 -24.09
N ARG A 169 -4.60 -4.79 -24.40
CA ARG A 169 -3.65 -3.68 -24.18
C ARG A 169 -4.04 -2.43 -24.97
N GLU A 170 -4.59 -2.59 -26.17
CA GLU A 170 -5.13 -1.46 -26.94
C GLU A 170 -6.41 -0.86 -26.35
N THR A 171 -7.10 -1.61 -25.48
CA THR A 171 -8.39 -1.23 -24.89
C THR A 171 -8.23 -0.63 -23.49
N ILE A 172 -7.35 -1.21 -22.67
CA ILE A 172 -7.07 -0.77 -21.30
C ILE A 172 -5.96 0.27 -21.35
N VAL A 173 -6.35 1.53 -21.54
CA VAL A 173 -5.43 2.68 -21.60
C VAL A 173 -5.72 3.61 -20.42
N PRO A 174 -4.86 3.62 -19.39
CA PRO A 174 -4.96 4.57 -18.27
C PRO A 174 -4.84 6.02 -18.76
N VAL A 175 -5.53 6.97 -18.11
CA VAL A 175 -5.38 8.40 -18.45
C VAL A 175 -4.04 8.94 -17.96
N GLU A 176 -3.54 10.00 -18.62
CA GLU A 176 -2.33 10.71 -18.23
C GLU A 176 -2.39 11.14 -16.75
N GLY A 177 -1.28 10.93 -16.03
CA GLY A 177 -1.19 11.18 -14.59
C GLY A 177 -1.69 10.05 -13.70
N THR A 178 -2.14 8.92 -14.26
CA THR A 178 -2.43 7.70 -13.47
C THR A 178 -1.15 7.13 -12.86
N THR A 179 -1.18 6.75 -11.58
CA THR A 179 -0.06 6.06 -10.91
C THR A 179 0.07 4.62 -11.40
N HIS A 180 1.31 4.19 -11.72
CA HIS A 180 1.65 2.86 -12.24
C HIS A 180 0.80 2.41 -13.45
N PRO A 181 0.79 3.16 -14.57
CA PRO A 181 -0.08 2.85 -15.71
C PRO A 181 0.24 1.49 -16.34
N GLU A 182 1.51 1.18 -16.60
CA GLU A 182 1.92 -0.09 -17.21
C GLU A 182 1.64 -1.30 -16.32
N TYR A 183 1.85 -1.16 -15.00
CA TYR A 183 1.44 -2.17 -14.02
C TYR A 183 -0.06 -2.47 -14.13
N ARG A 184 -0.92 -1.45 -14.20
CA ARG A 184 -2.38 -1.65 -14.31
C ARG A 184 -2.76 -2.40 -15.58
N VAL A 185 -2.12 -2.09 -16.70
CA VAL A 185 -2.31 -2.81 -17.96
C VAL A 185 -1.88 -4.26 -17.82
N SER A 186 -0.69 -4.51 -17.28
CA SER A 186 -0.15 -5.87 -17.04
C SER A 186 -1.06 -6.72 -16.15
N VAL A 187 -1.59 -6.14 -15.07
CA VAL A 187 -2.54 -6.83 -14.18
C VAL A 187 -3.87 -7.13 -14.88
N ALA A 188 -4.40 -6.21 -15.68
CA ALA A 188 -5.61 -6.46 -16.47
C ALA A 188 -5.42 -7.64 -17.44
N VAL A 189 -4.24 -7.72 -18.07
CA VAL A 189 -3.82 -8.87 -18.88
C VAL A 189 -3.75 -10.14 -18.04
N GLY A 190 -3.11 -10.10 -16.88
CA GLY A 190 -3.04 -11.22 -15.95
C GLY A 190 -4.41 -11.77 -15.55
N PHE A 191 -5.38 -10.89 -15.28
CA PHE A 191 -6.76 -11.31 -14.98
C PHE A 191 -7.42 -12.00 -16.17
N LEU A 192 -7.30 -11.45 -17.38
CA LEU A 192 -7.85 -12.09 -18.56
C LEU A 192 -7.20 -13.45 -18.81
N PHE A 193 -5.89 -13.55 -18.60
CA PHE A 193 -5.17 -14.82 -18.72
C PHE A 193 -5.64 -15.86 -17.71
N SER A 194 -5.78 -15.51 -16.42
CA SER A 194 -6.33 -16.43 -15.39
C SER A 194 -7.75 -16.89 -15.71
N PHE A 195 -8.55 -16.07 -16.38
CA PHE A 195 -9.90 -16.46 -16.79
C PHE A 195 -9.92 -17.43 -17.97
N LEU A 196 -9.01 -17.24 -18.94
CA LEU A 196 -8.99 -18.01 -20.18
C LEU A 196 -8.14 -19.28 -20.09
N SER A 197 -7.05 -19.28 -19.31
CA SER A 197 -6.10 -20.39 -19.25
C SER A 197 -6.72 -21.72 -18.78
N PRO A 198 -7.63 -21.76 -17.78
CA PRO A 198 -8.36 -22.98 -17.42
C PRO A 198 -9.16 -23.61 -18.56
N LEU A 199 -9.58 -22.78 -19.53
CA LEU A 199 -10.44 -23.19 -20.63
C LEU A 199 -9.64 -23.62 -21.86
N CYS A 200 -8.32 -23.39 -21.87
CA CYS A 200 -7.40 -23.80 -22.94
C CYS A 200 -6.77 -25.16 -22.63
N LYS A 201 -6.79 -26.10 -23.60
CA LYS A 201 -6.00 -27.33 -23.47
C LYS A 201 -4.51 -27.04 -23.63
N GLY A 202 -3.68 -27.58 -22.74
CA GLY A 202 -2.22 -27.47 -22.78
C GLY A 202 -1.64 -26.17 -22.22
N VAL A 203 -2.49 -25.24 -21.76
CA VAL A 203 -2.07 -24.07 -20.98
C VAL A 203 -2.23 -24.43 -19.52
N ILE A 204 -1.11 -24.53 -18.79
CA ILE A 204 -1.12 -24.78 -17.35
C ILE A 204 -0.92 -23.42 -16.68
N GLU A 205 -1.89 -22.95 -15.90
CA GLU A 205 -1.68 -21.75 -15.10
C GLU A 205 -0.52 -22.02 -14.12
N PRO A 206 0.53 -21.17 -14.07
CA PRO A 206 1.57 -21.29 -13.07
C PRO A 206 0.94 -21.17 -11.67
N GLY A 207 0.78 -22.29 -10.97
CA GLY A 207 0.32 -22.32 -9.56
C GLY A 207 -1.15 -22.64 -9.28
N LYS A 208 -2.00 -22.90 -10.28
CA LYS A 208 -3.39 -23.38 -10.04
C LYS A 208 -3.64 -24.70 -10.76
N THR A 209 -3.32 -25.80 -10.08
CA THR A 209 -3.97 -27.07 -10.36
C THR A 209 -5.46 -26.90 -10.04
N LEU A 210 -6.31 -26.77 -11.06
CA LEU A 210 -7.76 -26.87 -10.93
C LEU A 210 -8.13 -28.30 -10.53
N SER A 211 -8.00 -28.61 -9.24
CA SER A 211 -8.98 -29.50 -8.61
C SER A 211 -10.22 -28.66 -8.37
N ILE A 212 -11.28 -28.93 -9.12
CA ILE A 212 -12.65 -28.62 -8.69
C ILE A 212 -12.92 -29.52 -7.48
N SER A 213 -12.33 -29.17 -6.34
CA SER A 213 -12.80 -29.57 -5.02
C SER A 213 -13.36 -28.29 -4.39
N GLU A 214 -14.56 -28.41 -3.83
CA GLU A 214 -15.28 -27.36 -3.12
C GLU A 214 -14.49 -26.83 -1.88
N ASP A 215 -13.28 -27.31 -1.64
CA ASP A 215 -12.47 -27.06 -0.44
C ASP A 215 -11.48 -25.88 -0.57
N LEU A 216 -11.21 -25.34 -1.77
CA LEU A 216 -10.34 -24.16 -1.94
C LEU A 216 -11.06 -22.82 -1.74
N VAL A 217 -12.39 -22.85 -1.54
CA VAL A 217 -13.19 -21.70 -1.07
C VAL A 217 -12.82 -21.32 0.38
N HIS A 218 -11.99 -22.12 1.06
CA HIS A 218 -11.60 -21.88 2.45
C HIS A 218 -10.23 -21.21 2.68
N THR A 219 -9.57 -20.63 1.67
CA THR A 219 -8.46 -19.70 1.96
C THR A 219 -8.92 -18.39 2.61
N ASP A 220 -10.23 -18.12 2.60
CA ASP A 220 -10.90 -17.05 3.36
C ASP A 220 -11.27 -17.47 4.81
N ASN A 221 -10.83 -18.63 5.31
CA ASN A 221 -11.04 -18.98 6.72
C ASN A 221 -10.20 -18.08 7.63
N VAL A 222 -10.86 -17.07 8.21
CA VAL A 222 -10.41 -16.24 9.34
C VAL A 222 -9.95 -17.07 10.55
N HIS A 223 -10.14 -18.39 10.52
CA HIS A 223 -9.70 -19.36 11.52
C HIS A 223 -8.26 -19.89 11.32
N ASN A 224 -7.63 -19.70 10.15
CA ASN A 224 -6.19 -19.96 9.96
C ASN A 224 -5.37 -18.71 10.37
N LYS A 225 -5.54 -18.26 11.62
CA LYS A 225 -4.71 -17.17 12.16
C LYS A 225 -3.30 -17.69 12.44
N PRO A 226 -2.26 -16.84 12.31
CA PRO A 226 -0.93 -17.18 12.79
C PRO A 226 -0.98 -17.54 14.26
N LEU A 227 -0.71 -18.82 14.54
CA LEU A 227 -0.40 -19.28 15.87
C LEU A 227 1.02 -18.82 16.18
N SER A 228 1.15 -17.71 16.93
CA SER A 228 2.43 -17.34 17.51
C SER A 228 2.80 -18.39 18.55
N SER A 229 3.85 -19.18 18.26
CA SER A 229 4.37 -20.17 19.18
C SER A 229 5.51 -19.53 19.99
N ARG A 230 5.42 -19.68 21.31
CA ARG A 230 6.28 -19.05 22.31
C ARG A 230 7.04 -20.11 23.08
N ARG A 231 8.32 -19.85 23.39
CA ARG A 231 9.10 -20.64 24.36
C ARG A 231 9.62 -19.72 25.46
N GLU A 232 9.29 -20.03 26.71
CA GLU A 232 9.74 -19.27 27.88
C GLU A 232 11.07 -19.81 28.43
N THR A 233 11.92 -18.92 28.95
CA THR A 233 13.07 -19.25 29.81
C THR A 233 12.86 -18.76 31.25
N LEU A 234 13.54 -19.46 32.16
CA LEU A 234 13.35 -19.53 33.62
C LEU A 234 13.26 -18.19 34.37
N SER A 235 12.26 -18.07 35.26
CA SER A 235 12.16 -17.02 36.28
C SER A 235 13.05 -17.34 37.48
N ASP A 236 13.69 -16.31 38.03
CA ASP A 236 14.45 -16.37 39.26
C ASP A 236 13.59 -15.80 40.41
N ASP A 237 13.49 -16.51 41.54
CA ASP A 237 12.53 -16.20 42.62
C ASP A 237 12.87 -14.92 43.41
N GLU A 238 14.09 -14.38 43.25
CA GLU A 238 14.62 -13.28 44.09
C GLU A 238 13.86 -11.94 43.95
N TYR A 239 13.29 -11.63 42.77
CA TYR A 239 12.71 -10.30 42.47
C TYR A 239 11.25 -10.34 42.01
N LYS A 240 10.47 -11.36 42.39
CA LYS A 240 9.08 -11.49 41.93
C LYS A 240 8.24 -10.22 42.22
N PRO A 241 7.42 -9.76 41.25
CA PRO A 241 7.04 -10.44 40.00
C PRO A 241 7.93 -10.09 38.77
N VAL A 242 9.13 -9.53 38.96
CA VAL A 242 10.01 -9.19 37.82
C VAL A 242 10.42 -10.44 37.06
N GLY A 243 10.23 -10.43 35.74
CA GLY A 243 10.45 -11.57 34.86
C GLY A 243 9.22 -12.45 34.65
N ASP A 244 8.14 -12.24 35.41
CA ASP A 244 6.86 -12.92 35.17
C ASP A 244 6.11 -12.22 34.01
N PRO A 245 5.32 -12.96 33.20
CA PRO A 245 4.51 -12.41 32.12
C PRO A 245 3.28 -11.68 32.66
N ILE A 246 3.51 -10.56 33.35
CA ILE A 246 2.44 -9.78 33.97
C ILE A 246 1.69 -9.00 32.90
N LYS A 247 0.37 -9.10 32.93
CA LYS A 247 -0.52 -8.33 32.07
C LYS A 247 -0.24 -6.82 32.20
N LYS A 248 -0.24 -6.12 31.07
CA LYS A 248 -0.07 -4.65 31.01
C LYS A 248 -1.03 -3.95 31.98
N TYR A 249 -0.49 -3.01 32.76
CA TYR A 249 -1.26 -2.17 33.67
C TYR A 249 -2.35 -1.40 32.92
N LYS A 250 -3.58 -1.39 33.45
CA LYS A 250 -4.78 -0.73 32.89
C LYS A 250 -5.28 -1.26 31.54
N VAL A 251 -4.86 -2.45 31.09
CA VAL A 251 -5.36 -3.01 29.82
C VAL A 251 -6.89 -3.21 29.82
N GLU A 252 -7.50 -3.48 30.97
CA GLU A 252 -8.96 -3.60 31.07
C GLU A 252 -9.65 -2.28 30.80
N LEU A 253 -9.08 -1.16 31.27
CA LEU A 253 -9.61 0.18 30.98
C LEU A 253 -9.48 0.50 29.48
N GLN A 254 -8.40 0.04 28.84
CA GLN A 254 -8.26 0.18 27.38
C GLN A 254 -9.33 -0.65 26.65
N ALA A 255 -9.57 -1.88 27.11
CA ALA A 255 -10.55 -2.78 26.51
C ALA A 255 -12.01 -2.36 26.75
N SER A 256 -12.32 -1.73 27.88
CA SER A 256 -13.65 -1.23 28.23
C SER A 256 -13.96 0.16 27.64
N GLY A 257 -12.94 0.88 27.17
CA GLY A 257 -13.05 2.27 26.73
C GLY A 257 -13.06 3.29 27.88
N GLU A 258 -12.67 2.89 29.09
CA GLU A 258 -12.59 3.75 30.28
C GLU A 258 -11.21 4.41 30.44
N ALA A 259 -10.21 4.00 29.65
CA ALA A 259 -8.92 4.67 29.60
C ALA A 259 -9.11 6.07 28.98
N ILE A 260 -8.78 7.10 29.75
CA ILE A 260 -8.91 8.51 29.31
C ILE A 260 -7.69 8.90 28.48
N TYR A 261 -7.90 9.18 27.20
CA TYR A 261 -6.95 9.83 26.30
C TYR A 261 -7.19 11.36 26.27
N VAL A 262 -6.32 12.10 25.58
CA VAL A 262 -6.34 13.57 25.60
C VAL A 262 -7.69 14.15 25.15
N ASP A 263 -8.29 13.58 24.10
CA ASP A 263 -9.55 14.05 23.53
C ASP A 263 -10.80 13.57 24.32
N ASP A 264 -10.63 12.61 25.24
CA ASP A 264 -11.72 12.16 26.13
C ASP A 264 -11.93 13.11 27.31
N ILE A 265 -10.98 14.03 27.57
CA ILE A 265 -11.07 15.01 28.65
C ILE A 265 -12.23 15.96 28.33
N PRO A 266 -13.26 16.07 29.20
CA PRO A 266 -14.41 16.92 28.94
C PRO A 266 -14.00 18.38 28.69
N ALA A 267 -14.38 18.90 27.54
CA ALA A 267 -14.12 20.29 27.18
C ALA A 267 -14.77 21.25 28.19
N PRO A 268 -14.03 22.26 28.70
CA PRO A 268 -14.62 23.31 29.53
C PRO A 268 -15.73 24.07 28.78
N LYS A 269 -16.66 24.70 29.52
CA LYS A 269 -17.83 25.40 28.92
C LYS A 269 -17.48 26.45 27.86
N ASN A 270 -16.33 27.10 27.99
CA ASN A 270 -15.85 28.14 27.07
C ASN A 270 -14.62 27.67 26.26
N CYS A 271 -14.49 26.36 26.04
CA CYS A 271 -13.42 25.82 25.21
C CYS A 271 -13.55 26.33 23.77
N LEU A 272 -12.42 26.73 23.18
CA LEU A 272 -12.33 27.10 21.77
C LEU A 272 -11.52 26.03 21.02
N TYR A 273 -11.73 25.94 19.72
CA TYR A 273 -11.10 24.94 18.87
C TYR A 273 -10.21 25.63 17.85
N GLY A 274 -8.99 25.12 17.72
CA GLY A 274 -8.00 25.60 16.77
C GLY A 274 -7.74 24.59 15.67
N GLU A 275 -7.59 25.06 14.44
CA GLU A 275 -7.11 24.25 13.31
C GLU A 275 -5.96 24.98 12.61
N PHE A 276 -4.92 24.22 12.25
CA PHE A 276 -3.76 24.79 11.56
C PHE A 276 -4.08 25.18 10.12
N ILE A 277 -3.48 26.28 9.68
CA ILE A 277 -3.42 26.69 8.28
C ILE A 277 -2.03 26.31 7.80
N TYR A 278 -1.94 25.36 6.87
CA TYR A 278 -0.66 24.86 6.36
C TYR A 278 -0.25 25.50 5.03
N SER A 279 1.06 25.63 4.83
CA SER A 279 1.63 25.99 3.54
C SER A 279 1.29 24.92 2.50
N THR A 280 0.91 25.35 1.31
CA THR A 280 0.76 24.47 0.14
C THR A 280 1.91 24.64 -0.84
N GLN A 281 2.96 25.36 -0.45
CA GLN A 281 4.13 25.65 -1.26
C GLN A 281 5.40 25.15 -0.54
N PRO A 282 6.35 24.54 -1.25
CA PRO A 282 7.58 24.01 -0.66
C PRO A 282 8.54 25.12 -0.24
N LEU A 283 8.51 26.28 -0.88
CA LEU A 283 9.32 27.42 -0.49
C LEU A 283 8.68 28.71 -1.02
N ALA A 284 8.15 29.55 -0.14
CA ALA A 284 7.44 30.76 -0.57
C ALA A 284 7.37 31.84 0.52
N ASN A 285 7.40 33.12 0.12
CA ASN A 285 7.05 34.21 1.03
C ASN A 285 5.53 34.25 1.20
N VAL A 286 5.06 34.29 2.45
CA VAL A 286 3.64 34.39 2.81
C VAL A 286 3.25 35.86 2.88
N LYS A 287 2.38 36.31 1.97
CA LYS A 287 1.92 37.71 1.93
C LYS A 287 0.72 37.95 2.81
N SER A 288 -0.30 37.10 2.67
CA SER A 288 -1.54 37.24 3.42
C SER A 288 -2.29 35.91 3.48
N ILE A 289 -3.08 35.76 4.54
CA ILE A 289 -4.03 34.67 4.72
C ILE A 289 -5.42 35.27 4.70
N LYS A 290 -6.24 34.85 3.74
CA LYS A 290 -7.64 35.28 3.57
C LYS A 290 -8.55 34.07 3.65
N PHE A 291 -9.85 34.29 3.77
CA PHE A 291 -10.84 33.21 3.82
C PHE A 291 -11.91 33.43 2.76
N LYS A 292 -12.31 32.36 2.08
CA LYS A 292 -13.46 32.40 1.16
C LYS A 292 -14.73 32.76 1.94
N PRO A 293 -15.62 33.62 1.40
CA PRO A 293 -16.88 33.95 2.07
C PRO A 293 -17.73 32.71 2.33
N SER A 294 -17.98 32.39 3.60
CA SER A 294 -18.79 31.24 4.00
C SER A 294 -19.42 31.44 5.38
N LEU A 295 -20.24 30.47 5.81
CA LEU A 295 -20.70 30.44 7.20
C LEU A 295 -19.53 30.23 8.16
N ALA A 296 -18.57 29.37 7.83
CA ALA A 296 -17.40 29.10 8.66
C ALA A 296 -16.51 30.34 8.80
N SER A 297 -16.28 31.09 7.71
CA SER A 297 -15.47 32.30 7.77
C SER A 297 -16.07 33.39 8.67
N LYS A 298 -17.40 33.42 8.81
CA LYS A 298 -18.11 34.32 9.75
C LYS A 298 -18.08 33.84 11.21
N LYS A 299 -17.69 32.58 11.43
CA LYS A 299 -17.59 31.93 12.74
C LYS A 299 -16.16 31.85 13.28
N ILE A 300 -15.20 32.38 12.53
CA ILE A 300 -13.83 32.60 12.99
C ILE A 300 -13.86 33.65 14.09
N ILE A 301 -13.26 33.33 15.24
CA ILE A 301 -13.05 34.26 16.34
C ILE A 301 -11.78 35.07 16.09
N THR A 302 -10.67 34.40 15.79
CA THR A 302 -9.39 35.02 15.46
C THR A 302 -8.51 34.03 14.68
N VAL A 303 -7.40 34.53 14.14
CA VAL A 303 -6.30 33.73 13.61
C VAL A 303 -5.06 34.09 14.41
N VAL A 304 -4.44 33.10 15.03
CA VAL A 304 -3.17 33.24 15.74
C VAL A 304 -2.03 32.92 14.78
N SER A 305 -1.04 33.80 14.70
CA SER A 305 0.09 33.72 13.77
C SER A 305 1.39 34.15 14.46
N ALA A 306 2.50 34.20 13.71
CA ALA A 306 3.77 34.72 14.23
C ALA A 306 3.66 36.16 14.80
N LYS A 307 2.71 36.96 14.30
CA LYS A 307 2.46 38.35 14.76
C LYS A 307 1.86 38.43 16.16
N ASP A 308 1.27 37.33 16.62
CA ASP A 308 0.58 37.24 17.91
C ASP A 308 1.51 36.69 19.00
N ILE A 309 2.77 36.37 18.66
CA ILE A 309 3.80 35.97 19.63
C ILE A 309 4.08 37.16 20.57
N PRO A 310 3.94 36.99 21.90
CA PRO A 310 4.11 38.09 22.86
C PRO A 310 5.50 38.73 22.79
N THR A 311 5.59 39.98 23.23
CA THR A 311 6.88 40.68 23.36
C THR A 311 7.86 39.89 24.21
N GLY A 312 9.05 39.60 23.68
CA GLY A 312 10.07 38.76 24.32
C GLY A 312 9.97 37.27 23.96
N GLY A 313 8.89 36.84 23.32
CA GLY A 313 8.77 35.52 22.69
C GLY A 313 9.55 35.43 21.37
N ARG A 314 9.87 34.20 20.97
CA ARG A 314 10.54 33.89 19.70
C ARG A 314 9.67 32.91 18.91
N ASN A 315 9.65 33.04 17.59
CA ASN A 315 8.94 32.14 16.69
C ASN A 315 9.70 30.83 16.55
N ILE A 316 9.59 29.94 17.54
CA ILE A 316 10.29 28.65 17.60
C ILE A 316 9.28 27.57 17.98
N GLY A 317 9.09 26.60 17.10
CA GLY A 317 8.24 25.43 17.32
C GLY A 317 9.04 24.23 17.82
N SER A 318 10.28 24.07 17.33
CA SER A 318 11.18 22.99 17.72
C SER A 318 12.63 23.44 17.70
N THR A 319 13.47 22.77 18.49
CA THR A 319 14.92 22.95 18.46
C THR A 319 15.56 21.58 18.29
N PHE A 320 16.28 21.40 17.18
CA PHE A 320 16.93 20.14 16.87
C PHE A 320 18.41 20.15 17.23
N LEU A 321 18.92 18.96 17.47
CA LEU A 321 20.30 18.73 17.91
C LEU A 321 21.35 18.99 16.82
N PHE A 322 20.92 19.14 15.55
CA PHE A 322 21.77 19.14 14.35
C PHE A 322 21.43 20.27 13.35
N GLY A 323 20.61 21.26 13.75
CA GLY A 323 20.14 22.30 12.83
C GLY A 323 19.67 23.56 13.55
N ASP A 324 19.24 24.53 12.75
CA ASP A 324 18.63 25.77 13.23
C ASP A 324 17.29 25.51 13.94
N GLU A 325 16.82 26.52 14.67
CA GLU A 325 15.51 26.49 15.31
C GLU A 325 14.40 26.46 14.24
N GLU A 326 13.50 25.47 14.29
CA GLU A 326 12.36 25.41 13.39
C GLU A 326 11.29 26.41 13.86
N PRO A 327 10.78 27.28 12.98
CA PRO A 327 9.80 28.28 13.39
C PRO A 327 8.45 27.64 13.72
N LEU A 328 7.74 28.21 14.71
CA LEU A 328 6.39 27.76 15.08
C LEU A 328 5.39 28.03 13.94
N PHE A 329 5.56 29.16 13.26
CA PHE A 329 4.81 29.53 12.07
C PHE A 329 5.75 29.99 10.94
N GLY A 330 5.54 29.52 9.71
CA GLY A 330 6.27 29.95 8.51
C GLY A 330 5.94 31.40 8.11
N ASP A 331 6.55 32.37 8.77
CA ASP A 331 6.41 33.81 8.53
C ASP A 331 7.78 34.50 8.70
N PRO A 332 8.22 35.34 7.75
CA PRO A 332 7.55 35.69 6.48
C PRO A 332 7.69 34.63 5.38
N ILE A 333 8.45 33.55 5.61
CA ILE A 333 8.75 32.51 4.63
C ILE A 333 8.22 31.17 5.13
N ALA A 334 7.51 30.47 4.26
CA ALA A 334 7.25 29.04 4.39
C ALA A 334 8.37 28.25 3.70
N GLU A 335 8.95 27.28 4.39
CA GLU A 335 10.17 26.55 4.04
C GLU A 335 9.90 25.10 3.60
N PHE A 336 8.67 24.61 3.78
CA PHE A 336 8.21 23.34 3.23
C PHE A 336 6.68 23.31 3.12
N ALA A 337 6.19 22.44 2.23
CA ALA A 337 4.76 22.20 2.09
C ALA A 337 4.26 21.42 3.31
N GLY A 338 3.19 21.89 3.94
CA GLY A 338 2.73 21.37 5.23
C GLY A 338 3.26 22.14 6.45
N GLN A 339 4.10 23.16 6.29
CA GLN A 339 4.51 24.00 7.43
C GLN A 339 3.33 24.82 7.95
N ALA A 340 3.15 24.88 9.27
CA ALA A 340 2.11 25.69 9.89
C ALA A 340 2.35 27.19 9.62
N LEU A 341 1.34 27.93 9.20
CA LEU A 341 1.38 29.38 8.95
C LEU A 341 0.62 30.17 10.02
N GLY A 342 -0.28 29.50 10.72
CA GLY A 342 -1.13 30.06 11.76
C GLY A 342 -2.17 29.03 12.21
N VAL A 343 -2.96 29.40 13.21
CA VAL A 343 -4.08 28.61 13.75
C VAL A 343 -5.35 29.44 13.68
N VAL A 344 -6.37 28.94 12.99
CA VAL A 344 -7.70 29.57 13.02
C VAL A 344 -8.46 29.09 14.25
N ILE A 345 -9.01 30.03 15.03
CA ILE A 345 -9.75 29.73 16.26
C ILE A 345 -11.25 29.95 16.03
N ALA A 346 -12.08 28.99 16.45
CA ALA A 346 -13.53 29.05 16.37
C ALA A 346 -14.23 28.43 17.60
N GLU A 347 -15.54 28.67 17.74
CA GLU A 347 -16.38 28.13 18.83
C GLU A 347 -16.59 26.61 18.76
N THR A 348 -16.38 26.00 17.59
CA THR A 348 -16.53 24.56 17.39
C THR A 348 -15.44 24.04 16.45
N GLN A 349 -14.99 22.81 16.66
CA GLN A 349 -14.03 22.13 15.79
C GLN A 349 -14.46 22.17 14.33
N ARG A 350 -15.73 21.85 14.05
CA ARG A 350 -16.29 21.89 12.69
C ARG A 350 -16.08 23.23 11.99
N TYR A 351 -16.24 24.35 12.70
CA TYR A 351 -16.02 25.68 12.10
C TYR A 351 -14.53 25.97 11.90
N ALA A 352 -13.66 25.55 12.82
CA ALA A 352 -12.20 25.67 12.66
C ALA A 352 -11.73 24.89 11.43
N ASP A 353 -12.08 23.60 11.32
CA ASP A 353 -11.74 22.72 10.20
C ASP A 353 -12.20 23.28 8.85
N MET A 354 -13.46 23.73 8.80
CA MET A 354 -14.04 24.30 7.58
C MET A 354 -13.38 25.62 7.20
N ALA A 355 -13.03 26.45 8.19
CA ALA A 355 -12.35 27.72 7.96
C ALA A 355 -10.92 27.50 7.45
N ALA A 356 -10.15 26.60 8.06
CA ALA A 356 -8.79 26.27 7.63
C ALA A 356 -8.77 25.74 6.19
N LYS A 357 -9.67 24.81 5.85
CA LYS A 357 -9.83 24.30 4.47
C LYS A 357 -10.24 25.36 3.45
N GLN A 358 -10.79 26.48 3.90
CA GLN A 358 -11.21 27.60 3.06
C GLN A 358 -10.24 28.78 3.10
N ALA A 359 -9.13 28.64 3.83
CA ALA A 359 -8.05 29.60 3.81
C ALA A 359 -7.46 29.68 2.40
N VAL A 360 -7.18 30.91 1.96
CA VAL A 360 -6.52 31.24 0.71
C VAL A 360 -5.27 32.02 1.09
N VAL A 361 -4.13 31.37 0.92
CA VAL A 361 -2.82 31.94 1.23
C VAL A 361 -2.25 32.54 -0.04
N GLU A 362 -1.87 33.81 0.02
CA GLU A 362 -1.20 34.50 -1.07
C GLU A 362 0.32 34.35 -0.92
N TYR A 363 0.95 33.71 -1.89
CA TYR A 363 2.39 33.45 -1.90
C TYR A 363 3.13 34.33 -2.91
N THR A 364 4.43 34.52 -2.69
CA THR A 364 5.37 34.99 -3.71
C THR A 364 6.69 34.24 -3.71
N THR A 365 7.15 33.88 -4.90
CA THR A 365 8.37 33.08 -5.13
C THR A 365 9.51 33.86 -5.80
N GLY A 366 9.24 35.04 -6.38
CA GLY A 366 10.16 35.75 -7.28
C GLY A 366 11.52 36.19 -6.71
N CYS A 367 11.76 36.04 -5.40
CA CYS A 367 13.03 36.36 -4.74
C CYS A 367 13.65 35.16 -4.00
N LEU A 368 13.08 33.96 -4.13
CA LEU A 368 13.56 32.75 -3.46
C LEU A 368 14.25 31.83 -4.46
N LYS A 369 15.16 31.00 -3.96
CA LYS A 369 15.76 29.92 -4.75
C LYS A 369 14.69 28.87 -5.09
N ALA A 370 14.96 28.04 -6.08
CA ALA A 370 14.15 26.85 -6.32
C ALA A 370 14.16 25.96 -5.06
N PRO A 371 13.01 25.36 -4.70
CA PRO A 371 12.95 24.43 -3.58
C PRO A 371 13.82 23.20 -3.86
N ILE A 372 14.45 22.68 -2.81
CA ILE A 372 15.19 21.42 -2.85
C ILE A 372 14.25 20.35 -2.29
N LEU A 373 13.83 19.41 -3.13
CA LEU A 373 12.81 18.41 -2.84
C LEU A 373 13.35 16.99 -2.77
N THR A 374 14.53 16.73 -3.33
CA THR A 374 15.15 15.39 -3.35
C THR A 374 16.55 15.41 -2.74
N VAL A 375 17.05 14.23 -2.37
CA VAL A 375 18.40 14.07 -1.82
C VAL A 375 19.45 14.46 -2.88
N GLU A 376 19.23 14.07 -4.13
CA GLU A 376 20.09 14.36 -5.28
C GLU A 376 20.20 15.89 -5.47
N GLN A 377 19.07 16.60 -5.40
CA GLN A 377 19.05 18.06 -5.47
C GLN A 377 19.80 18.71 -4.29
N ALA A 378 19.68 18.14 -3.08
CA ALA A 378 20.39 18.62 -1.91
C ALA A 378 21.90 18.44 -2.06
N VAL A 379 22.35 17.29 -2.57
CA VAL A 379 23.75 16.99 -2.87
C VAL A 379 24.31 17.96 -3.90
N GLN A 380 23.63 18.13 -5.04
CA GLN A 380 24.02 19.07 -6.11
C GLN A 380 24.11 20.51 -5.61
N SER A 381 23.27 20.89 -4.65
CA SER A 381 23.20 22.24 -4.08
C SER A 381 24.10 22.43 -2.85
N ASN A 382 24.81 21.39 -2.40
CA ASN A 382 25.58 21.37 -1.15
C ASN A 382 24.75 21.79 0.08
N SER A 383 23.49 21.36 0.15
CA SER A 383 22.54 21.72 1.20
C SER A 383 22.45 20.61 2.25
N TYR A 384 23.28 20.70 3.29
CA TYR A 384 23.38 19.67 4.33
C TYR A 384 23.16 20.24 5.74
N PHE A 385 22.62 19.42 6.64
CA PHE A 385 22.70 19.69 8.07
C PHE A 385 24.15 19.57 8.56
N GLN A 386 24.58 20.47 9.44
CA GLN A 386 25.93 20.41 10.00
C GLN A 386 25.99 19.33 11.07
N VAL A 387 26.75 18.26 10.79
CA VAL A 387 26.99 17.18 11.75
C VAL A 387 28.21 17.52 12.61
N PRO A 388 28.09 17.54 13.95
CA PRO A 388 29.23 17.74 14.84
C PRO A 388 30.34 16.71 14.58
N PRO A 389 31.63 17.12 14.52
CA PRO A 389 32.73 16.21 14.22
C PRO A 389 32.83 15.00 15.15
N GLU A 390 32.40 15.10 16.42
CA GLU A 390 32.43 13.96 17.35
C GLU A 390 31.46 12.84 16.96
N ARG A 391 30.45 13.15 16.15
CA ARG A 391 29.44 12.20 15.65
C ARG A 391 29.64 11.78 14.20
N ALA A 392 30.59 12.40 13.50
CA ALA A 392 30.93 11.99 12.15
C ALA A 392 31.54 10.56 12.18
N PRO A 393 31.16 9.68 11.24
CA PRO A 393 31.74 8.35 11.16
C PRO A 393 33.26 8.47 10.94
N LYS A 394 34.03 7.71 11.71
CA LYS A 394 35.47 7.62 11.53
C LYS A 394 35.76 6.54 10.51
N GLN A 395 36.60 6.85 9.52
CA GLN A 395 37.09 5.84 8.59
C GLN A 395 37.82 4.73 9.35
N VAL A 396 37.44 3.48 9.08
CA VAL A 396 38.11 2.29 9.60
C VAL A 396 38.82 1.60 8.43
N GLY A 397 40.14 1.48 8.51
CA GLY A 397 40.95 0.89 7.43
C GLY A 397 41.14 1.80 6.20
N ASP A 398 41.66 1.24 5.12
CA ASP A 398 41.86 1.91 3.83
C ASP A 398 40.94 1.30 2.76
N PHE A 399 39.85 2.01 2.46
CA PHE A 399 38.86 1.57 1.47
C PHE A 399 39.44 1.47 0.06
N SER A 400 40.33 2.39 -0.33
CA SER A 400 40.91 2.42 -1.68
C SER A 400 41.77 1.19 -1.94
N ASN A 401 42.59 0.80 -0.95
CA ASN A 401 43.38 -0.44 -1.04
C ASN A 401 42.48 -1.67 -1.03
N GLY A 402 41.48 -1.73 -0.13
CA GLY A 402 40.54 -2.85 -0.09
C GLY A 402 39.77 -3.04 -1.40
N MET A 403 39.33 -1.95 -2.02
CA MET A 403 38.66 -1.97 -3.32
C MET A 403 39.62 -2.32 -4.47
N ALA A 404 40.90 -1.95 -4.38
CA ALA A 404 41.90 -2.35 -5.36
C ALA A 404 42.17 -3.86 -5.33
N GLU A 405 42.26 -4.43 -4.14
CA GLU A 405 42.56 -5.85 -3.88
C GLU A 405 41.36 -6.80 -4.10
N ALA A 406 40.12 -6.28 -4.10
CA ALA A 406 38.92 -7.10 -4.26
C ALA A 406 38.81 -7.73 -5.65
N ASP A 407 38.60 -9.06 -5.70
CA ASP A 407 38.41 -9.84 -6.93
C ASP A 407 37.16 -9.43 -7.72
N HIS A 408 36.11 -9.01 -7.01
CA HIS A 408 34.83 -8.59 -7.57
C HIS A 408 34.44 -7.21 -7.04
N LYS A 409 33.99 -6.34 -7.93
CA LYS A 409 33.62 -4.95 -7.63
C LYS A 409 32.23 -4.70 -8.18
N ILE A 410 31.28 -4.40 -7.30
CA ILE A 410 29.94 -4.00 -7.68
C ILE A 410 29.90 -2.49 -7.55
N MET A 411 29.84 -1.80 -8.68
CA MET A 411 29.74 -0.35 -8.72
C MET A 411 28.27 0.03 -8.59
N SER A 412 27.92 0.76 -7.53
CA SER A 412 26.66 1.50 -7.43
C SER A 412 26.82 2.85 -8.14
N GLU A 413 25.74 3.43 -8.68
CA GLU A 413 25.80 4.77 -9.27
C GLU A 413 26.41 5.77 -8.28
N GLU A 414 27.39 6.55 -8.77
CA GLU A 414 28.09 7.60 -8.05
C GLU A 414 27.17 8.82 -7.85
N GLU A 415 26.15 8.68 -7.03
CA GLU A 415 25.71 9.81 -6.24
C GLU A 415 26.61 9.84 -5.00
N ASN A 416 27.21 10.99 -4.66
CA ASN A 416 27.97 11.18 -3.41
C ASN A 416 27.06 11.09 -2.16
N VAL A 417 26.07 10.20 -2.18
CA VAL A 417 25.35 9.74 -1.01
C VAL A 417 26.18 8.61 -0.43
N ASN A 418 26.75 8.85 0.74
CA ASN A 418 27.46 7.84 1.50
C ASN A 418 26.52 6.67 1.84
N LEU A 419 26.49 5.63 1.00
CA LEU A 419 25.76 4.38 1.20
C LEU A 419 26.45 3.44 2.21
N SER A 420 27.38 3.95 3.03
CA SER A 420 27.94 3.13 4.11
C SER A 420 26.85 2.77 5.13
N ALA A 421 26.63 1.48 5.30
CA ALA A 421 26.06 0.97 6.52
C ALA A 421 27.03 1.33 7.66
N SER A 422 26.66 2.32 8.45
CA SER A 422 27.44 2.74 9.61
C SER A 422 27.27 1.74 10.73
N ALA A 423 28.17 0.77 10.82
CA ALA A 423 28.40 0.06 12.08
C ALA A 423 29.12 1.00 13.04
N TYR A 424 28.42 1.41 14.10
CA TYR A 424 29.02 2.24 15.14
C TYR A 424 29.86 1.37 16.08
N TRP A 425 31.17 1.65 16.16
CA TRP A 425 32.02 1.18 17.25
C TRP A 425 32.97 2.28 17.73
N VAL A 426 32.88 2.65 19.00
CA VAL A 426 34.01 3.03 19.87
C VAL A 426 33.66 2.65 21.33
N PRO A 427 34.60 2.08 22.12
CA PRO A 427 34.37 1.55 23.47
C PRO A 427 34.50 2.62 24.59
N ASP A 428 34.69 2.19 25.83
CA ASP A 428 33.85 2.29 27.04
C ASP A 428 33.38 3.64 27.67
N GLN A 429 32.12 3.62 28.18
CA GLN A 429 31.68 4.21 29.46
C GLN A 429 30.42 3.46 30.01
N ASP A 430 30.54 2.14 30.01
CA ASP A 430 29.98 1.06 30.82
C ASP A 430 28.53 1.02 31.34
N SER A 431 27.69 2.07 31.31
CA SER A 431 26.30 1.98 31.84
C SER A 431 25.20 2.57 30.96
N LYS A 432 25.53 3.22 29.84
CA LYS A 432 24.53 3.93 29.00
C LYS A 432 24.31 3.36 27.61
N PHE A 433 25.23 2.55 27.08
CA PHE A 433 25.16 2.06 25.70
C PHE A 433 25.46 0.57 25.64
N TYR A 434 24.53 -0.23 25.12
CA TYR A 434 24.68 -1.67 24.90
C TYR A 434 24.02 -2.08 23.59
N LEU A 435 24.48 -3.19 23.01
CA LEU A 435 23.91 -3.74 21.79
C LEU A 435 22.76 -4.70 22.10
N ASN A 436 21.70 -4.57 21.31
CA ASN A 436 20.66 -5.57 21.17
C ASN A 436 21.01 -6.47 19.98
N TYR A 437 20.82 -7.77 20.15
CA TYR A 437 21.05 -8.74 19.10
C TYR A 437 19.73 -9.39 18.76
N GLY A 438 19.50 -9.64 17.48
CA GLY A 438 18.38 -10.41 16.99
C GLY A 438 18.66 -10.90 15.59
N ALA A 439 17.95 -11.95 15.21
CA ALA A 439 17.93 -12.47 13.85
C ALA A 439 16.50 -12.79 13.46
N GLY A 440 16.18 -12.59 12.18
CA GLY A 440 14.88 -12.91 11.61
C GLY A 440 15.06 -13.63 10.28
N THR A 441 14.27 -14.68 10.06
CA THR A 441 14.12 -15.35 8.78
C THR A 441 12.67 -15.25 8.34
N SER A 442 12.45 -15.05 7.04
CA SER A 442 11.11 -14.92 6.48
C SER A 442 11.00 -15.68 5.16
N GLU A 443 9.83 -16.23 4.90
CA GLU A 443 9.45 -16.94 3.69
C GLU A 443 8.25 -16.23 3.06
N VAL A 444 8.32 -15.97 1.75
CA VAL A 444 7.29 -15.25 1.00
C VAL A 444 6.93 -16.00 -0.29
N GLU A 445 5.71 -15.79 -0.74
CA GLU A 445 5.21 -16.21 -2.05
C GLU A 445 4.76 -14.95 -2.82
N ILE A 446 5.16 -14.85 -4.09
CA ILE A 446 4.80 -13.73 -4.97
C ILE A 446 3.90 -14.25 -6.08
N ASP A 447 2.73 -13.62 -6.24
CA ASP A 447 1.88 -13.82 -7.41
C ASP A 447 2.49 -13.06 -8.60
N LEU A 448 3.00 -13.79 -9.59
CA LEU A 448 3.64 -13.18 -10.75
C LEU A 448 2.69 -12.41 -11.67
N LEU A 449 1.38 -12.63 -11.59
CA LEU A 449 0.39 -11.90 -12.40
C LEU A 449 0.06 -10.54 -11.78
N THR A 450 0.05 -10.45 -10.45
CA THR A 450 -0.38 -9.24 -9.73
C THR A 450 0.72 -8.52 -8.96
N GLY A 451 1.84 -9.20 -8.68
CA GLY A 451 2.89 -8.79 -7.74
C GLY A 451 2.51 -8.94 -6.27
N ALA A 452 1.34 -9.52 -5.96
CA ALA A 452 0.89 -9.64 -4.58
C ALA A 452 1.86 -10.51 -3.77
N ILE A 453 2.19 -10.05 -2.56
CA ILE A 453 3.12 -10.70 -1.65
C ILE A 453 2.33 -11.36 -0.53
N THR A 454 2.56 -12.65 -0.34
CA THR A 454 2.07 -13.40 0.81
C THR A 454 3.24 -13.77 1.70
N ILE A 455 3.25 -13.30 2.94
CA ILE A 455 4.26 -13.71 3.92
C ILE A 455 3.81 -15.05 4.53
N LEU A 456 4.44 -16.14 4.11
CA LEU A 456 4.09 -17.49 4.54
C LEU A 456 4.52 -17.72 5.99
N ARG A 457 5.74 -17.33 6.32
CA ARG A 457 6.32 -17.58 7.63
C ARG A 457 7.37 -16.54 8.00
N SER A 458 7.44 -16.19 9.28
CA SER A 458 8.58 -15.49 9.86
C SER A 458 8.96 -16.10 11.20
N ASP A 459 10.25 -16.35 11.42
CA ASP A 459 10.81 -16.79 12.70
C ASP A 459 11.83 -15.78 13.19
N LEU A 460 11.62 -15.25 14.38
CA LEU A 460 12.49 -14.27 15.02
C LEU A 460 13.13 -14.85 16.27
N ILE A 461 14.38 -14.48 16.51
CA ILE A 461 15.06 -14.67 17.78
C ILE A 461 15.63 -13.33 18.23
N TYR A 462 15.38 -12.94 19.47
CA TYR A 462 15.76 -11.62 19.98
C TYR A 462 16.31 -11.70 21.41
N ASP A 463 17.47 -11.11 21.65
CA ASP A 463 18.10 -11.05 22.96
C ASP A 463 17.64 -9.81 23.75
N SER A 464 16.73 -10.03 24.69
CA SER A 464 16.24 -9.01 25.63
C SER A 464 17.01 -8.99 26.96
N GLY A 465 18.09 -9.75 27.11
CA GLY A 465 18.71 -10.00 28.41
C GLY A 465 17.74 -10.63 29.41
N LYS A 466 17.88 -10.32 30.71
CA LYS A 466 16.90 -10.73 31.73
C LYS A 466 15.67 -9.81 31.64
N SER A 467 14.69 -10.21 30.84
CA SER A 467 13.46 -9.46 30.60
C SER A 467 12.78 -9.06 31.91
N LEU A 468 12.33 -7.79 31.99
CA LEU A 468 11.56 -7.31 33.14
C LEU A 468 10.12 -7.82 33.09
N ASN A 469 9.57 -7.95 31.88
CA ASN A 469 8.24 -8.50 31.62
C ASN A 469 8.24 -9.12 30.21
N PRO A 470 8.34 -10.45 30.10
CA PRO A 470 8.48 -11.11 28.81
C PRO A 470 7.22 -11.02 27.94
N ALA A 471 6.04 -10.78 28.52
CA ALA A 471 4.83 -10.55 27.73
C ALA A 471 4.84 -9.17 27.04
N VAL A 472 5.37 -8.15 27.71
CA VAL A 472 5.52 -6.81 27.13
C VAL A 472 6.63 -6.80 26.09
N ASP A 473 7.80 -7.38 26.40
CA ASP A 473 8.93 -7.43 25.47
C ASP A 473 8.58 -8.20 24.19
N LEU A 474 7.89 -9.33 24.31
CA LEU A 474 7.39 -10.07 23.15
C LEU A 474 6.47 -9.22 22.28
N GLY A 475 5.50 -8.53 22.88
CA GLY A 475 4.58 -7.67 22.14
C GLY A 475 5.28 -6.47 21.48
N GLN A 476 6.37 -5.95 22.06
CA GLN A 476 7.23 -4.96 21.41
C GLN A 476 7.95 -5.54 20.20
N ILE A 477 8.59 -6.70 20.34
CA ILE A 477 9.30 -7.36 19.24
C ILE A 477 8.36 -7.67 18.07
N GLU A 478 7.19 -8.25 18.36
CA GLU A 478 6.15 -8.52 17.37
C GLU A 478 5.67 -7.21 16.71
N GLY A 479 5.28 -6.20 17.50
CA GLY A 479 4.79 -4.92 16.98
C GLY A 479 5.82 -4.20 16.10
N SER A 480 7.07 -4.18 16.53
CA SER A 480 8.17 -3.52 15.81
C SER A 480 8.54 -4.25 14.53
N PHE A 481 8.54 -5.59 14.53
CA PHE A 481 8.71 -6.36 13.30
C PHE A 481 7.59 -6.07 12.30
N ILE A 482 6.32 -6.00 12.73
CA ILE A 482 5.20 -5.65 11.85
C ILE A 482 5.33 -4.20 11.34
N GLN A 483 5.76 -3.24 12.17
CA GLN A 483 6.09 -1.89 11.69
C GLN A 483 7.22 -1.90 10.65
N GLY A 484 8.24 -2.74 10.85
CA GLY A 484 9.30 -2.98 9.88
C GLY A 484 8.76 -3.52 8.55
N ILE A 485 7.83 -4.48 8.58
CA ILE A 485 7.13 -4.94 7.37
C ILE A 485 6.40 -3.79 6.68
N GLY A 486 5.74 -2.91 7.44
CA GLY A 486 5.14 -1.68 6.92
C GLY A 486 6.16 -0.86 6.16
N PHE A 487 7.25 -0.47 6.81
CA PHE A 487 8.32 0.34 6.24
C PHE A 487 8.99 -0.30 5.01
N PHE A 488 9.31 -1.59 5.06
CA PHE A 488 10.07 -2.27 3.99
C PHE A 488 9.21 -2.71 2.81
N ILE A 489 7.90 -2.93 2.98
CA ILE A 489 7.04 -3.58 1.97
C ILE A 489 5.83 -2.72 1.55
N TYR A 490 5.14 -2.06 2.49
CA TYR A 490 3.77 -1.56 2.22
C TYR A 490 3.58 -0.04 2.29
N GLU A 491 4.31 0.67 3.14
CA GLU A 491 4.01 2.05 3.52
C GLU A 491 4.65 3.07 2.55
N GLU A 492 3.91 3.40 1.48
CA GLU A 492 4.32 4.40 0.50
C GLU A 492 4.01 5.85 0.92
N HIS A 493 5.02 6.70 0.89
CA HIS A 493 4.90 8.15 1.12
C HIS A 493 4.95 8.91 -0.20
N GLN A 494 3.79 9.15 -0.81
CA GLN A 494 3.71 9.85 -2.09
C GLN A 494 3.64 11.37 -1.88
N THR A 495 4.45 12.09 -2.64
CA THR A 495 4.45 13.56 -2.74
C THR A 495 4.05 14.00 -4.14
N ASN A 496 3.51 15.21 -4.27
CA ASN A 496 3.30 15.85 -5.58
C ASN A 496 4.58 16.55 -6.07
N SER A 497 4.52 17.19 -7.25
CA SER A 497 5.64 17.95 -7.83
C SER A 497 6.14 19.11 -6.96
N ASP A 498 5.31 19.57 -6.00
CA ASP A 498 5.61 20.66 -5.08
C ASP A 498 6.10 20.14 -3.71
N GLY A 499 6.38 18.82 -3.58
CA GLY A 499 6.84 18.20 -2.34
C GLY A 499 5.78 18.04 -1.25
N LEU A 500 4.50 18.33 -1.55
CA LEU A 500 3.41 18.14 -0.60
C LEU A 500 3.03 16.64 -0.53
N VAL A 501 2.96 16.10 0.68
CA VAL A 501 2.47 14.73 0.93
C VAL A 501 1.00 14.62 0.52
N ILE A 502 0.71 13.73 -0.43
CA ILE A 502 -0.64 13.47 -0.93
C ILE A 502 -1.28 12.23 -0.31
N SER A 503 -0.50 11.30 0.25
CA SER A 503 -1.00 10.15 1.01
C SER A 503 -1.33 10.51 2.47
N ASN A 504 -2.33 11.36 2.67
CA ASN A 504 -2.64 11.96 3.98
C ASN A 504 -3.85 11.33 4.71
N SER A 505 -4.28 10.14 4.30
CA SER A 505 -5.40 9.44 4.94
C SER A 505 -5.21 7.93 4.92
N THR A 506 -5.93 7.21 5.78
CA THR A 506 -5.96 5.74 5.76
C THR A 506 -6.57 5.16 4.48
N TRP A 507 -7.13 6.00 3.62
CA TRP A 507 -7.60 5.60 2.29
C TRP A 507 -6.44 5.33 1.34
N ASP A 508 -5.35 6.09 1.46
CA ASP A 508 -4.21 6.09 0.54
C ASP A 508 -2.92 5.58 1.19
N TYR A 509 -2.71 5.83 2.48
CA TYR A 509 -1.59 5.29 3.25
C TYR A 509 -1.96 3.97 3.95
N LYS A 510 -1.23 2.90 3.66
CA LYS A 510 -1.58 1.53 4.04
C LYS A 510 -0.56 0.90 4.99
N ILE A 511 -0.79 1.11 6.28
CA ILE A 511 -0.13 0.33 7.33
C ILE A 511 -0.46 -1.18 7.21
N PRO A 512 0.35 -2.09 7.76
CA PRO A 512 0.01 -3.50 7.87
C PRO A 512 -1.35 -3.74 8.53
N SER A 513 -2.07 -4.75 8.07
CA SER A 513 -3.31 -5.24 8.68
C SER A 513 -3.25 -6.74 8.92
N VAL A 514 -4.31 -7.31 9.51
CA VAL A 514 -4.38 -8.73 9.90
C VAL A 514 -4.12 -9.72 8.75
N ASP A 515 -4.23 -9.27 7.51
CA ASP A 515 -4.03 -10.03 6.28
C ASP A 515 -2.65 -9.83 5.63
N THR A 516 -1.82 -8.95 6.19
CA THR A 516 -0.47 -8.66 5.70
C THR A 516 0.61 -9.00 6.73
N ILE A 517 0.24 -9.68 7.82
CA ILE A 517 1.18 -10.29 8.77
C ILE A 517 1.56 -11.71 8.30
N PRO A 518 2.69 -12.28 8.78
CA PRO A 518 3.05 -13.66 8.45
C PRO A 518 1.95 -14.65 8.80
N LYS A 519 1.63 -15.59 7.90
CA LYS A 519 0.64 -16.65 8.17
C LYS A 519 1.08 -17.58 9.30
N GLN A 520 2.38 -17.80 9.45
CA GLN A 520 3.00 -18.41 10.63
C GLN A 520 4.04 -17.44 11.20
N PHE A 521 3.89 -17.03 12.46
CA PHE A 521 4.79 -16.04 13.05
C PHE A 521 5.35 -16.55 14.37
N ASN A 522 6.62 -16.91 14.43
CA ASN A 522 7.24 -17.43 15.65
C ASN A 522 8.25 -16.43 16.19
N VAL A 523 8.23 -16.16 17.50
CA VAL A 523 9.16 -15.24 18.15
C VAL A 523 9.73 -15.89 19.41
N GLU A 524 11.05 -16.04 19.43
CA GLU A 524 11.81 -16.52 20.57
C GLU A 524 12.57 -15.36 21.24
N VAL A 525 12.38 -15.23 22.56
CA VAL A 525 13.09 -14.25 23.37
C VAL A 525 14.21 -14.94 24.13
N LEU A 526 15.45 -14.58 23.82
CA LEU A 526 16.64 -15.10 24.47
C LEU A 526 16.98 -14.28 25.72
N ASN A 527 17.32 -15.01 26.78
CA ASN A 527 17.91 -14.46 27.99
C ASN A 527 19.40 -14.78 28.03
N THR A 528 20.24 -13.80 27.68
CA THR A 528 21.71 -13.94 27.74
C THR A 528 22.30 -13.82 29.15
N GLY A 529 21.46 -13.76 30.19
CA GLY A 529 21.89 -13.81 31.59
C GLY A 529 22.26 -12.46 32.20
N TYR A 530 23.23 -12.47 33.11
CA TYR A 530 23.56 -11.31 33.95
C TYR A 530 24.35 -10.23 33.21
N HIS A 531 23.88 -8.98 33.30
CA HIS A 531 24.50 -7.80 32.72
C HIS A 531 24.68 -6.74 33.80
N LYS A 532 25.90 -6.66 34.35
CA LYS A 532 26.26 -5.94 35.58
C LYS A 532 25.82 -4.47 35.64
N ASN A 533 25.80 -3.80 34.49
CA ASN A 533 25.57 -2.36 34.42
C ASN A 533 24.16 -2.00 33.91
N ARG A 534 23.21 -2.93 33.98
CA ARG A 534 21.83 -2.73 33.53
C ARG A 534 20.84 -2.94 34.66
N VAL A 535 19.71 -2.24 34.59
CA VAL A 535 18.60 -2.42 35.55
C VAL A 535 18.14 -3.87 35.48
N LEU A 536 18.41 -4.62 36.55
CA LEU A 536 18.08 -6.05 36.67
C LEU A 536 18.54 -6.90 35.47
N SER A 537 19.65 -6.53 34.82
CA SER A 537 20.19 -7.19 33.62
C SER A 537 19.31 -7.14 32.35
N SER A 538 18.30 -6.27 32.30
CA SER A 538 17.39 -6.15 31.15
C SER A 538 18.01 -5.45 29.94
N LYS A 539 17.42 -5.65 28.76
CA LYS A 539 17.71 -4.89 27.54
C LYS A 539 16.43 -4.31 26.92
N ALA A 540 16.57 -3.25 26.13
CA ALA A 540 15.47 -2.60 25.43
C ALA A 540 14.94 -3.46 24.26
N SER A 541 13.61 -3.47 24.10
CA SER A 541 12.89 -4.26 23.09
C SER A 541 12.09 -3.40 22.09
N GLY A 542 12.00 -2.08 22.31
CA GLY A 542 11.09 -1.19 21.57
C GLY A 542 11.45 -1.01 20.08
N GLU A 543 12.64 -0.53 19.77
CA GLU A 543 13.03 -0.18 18.39
C GLU A 543 13.78 -1.29 17.62
N PRO A 544 14.71 -2.05 18.24
CA PRO A 544 15.68 -2.80 17.44
C PRO A 544 15.10 -3.91 16.56
N ALA A 545 13.90 -4.42 16.87
CA ALA A 545 13.24 -5.44 16.05
C ALA A 545 12.66 -4.91 14.72
N VAL A 546 12.57 -3.58 14.52
CA VAL A 546 12.10 -2.98 13.25
C VAL A 546 12.94 -3.44 12.07
N VAL A 547 14.27 -3.46 12.23
CA VAL A 547 15.20 -3.85 11.15
C VAL A 547 15.05 -5.33 10.75
N LEU A 548 14.52 -6.19 11.63
CA LEU A 548 14.29 -7.59 11.29
C LEU A 548 13.22 -7.75 10.20
N GLY A 549 12.34 -6.75 10.02
CA GLY A 549 11.41 -6.66 8.89
C GLY A 549 12.09 -6.70 7.52
N ALA A 550 13.37 -6.31 7.44
CA ALA A 550 14.17 -6.42 6.22
C ALA A 550 14.35 -7.87 5.74
N SER A 551 14.18 -8.87 6.62
CA SER A 551 14.16 -10.29 6.22
C SER A 551 13.07 -10.58 5.18
N VAL A 552 11.90 -9.93 5.29
CA VAL A 552 10.81 -10.06 4.30
C VAL A 552 11.21 -9.42 2.97
N HIS A 553 11.84 -8.24 3.01
CA HIS A 553 12.34 -7.56 1.81
C HIS A 553 13.40 -8.39 1.08
N CYS A 554 14.35 -8.99 1.81
CA CYS A 554 15.33 -9.91 1.25
C CYS A 554 14.66 -11.14 0.63
N ALA A 555 13.66 -11.73 1.29
CA ALA A 555 12.93 -12.88 0.74
C ALA A 555 12.16 -12.51 -0.55
N VAL A 556 11.57 -11.32 -0.60
CA VAL A 556 10.93 -10.78 -1.82
C VAL A 556 11.95 -10.64 -2.96
N ARG A 557 13.15 -10.12 -2.66
CA ARG A 557 14.23 -10.01 -3.64
C ARG A 557 14.62 -11.38 -4.22
N GLU A 558 14.78 -12.40 -3.39
CA GLU A 558 15.09 -13.76 -3.86
C GLU A 558 13.98 -14.34 -4.74
N ALA A 559 12.70 -14.10 -4.39
CA ALA A 559 11.57 -14.55 -5.19
C ALA A 559 11.48 -13.82 -6.54
N ILE A 560 11.76 -12.52 -6.59
CA ILE A 560 11.88 -11.76 -7.85
C ILE A 560 13.02 -12.33 -8.70
N GLN A 561 14.17 -12.61 -8.09
CA GLN A 561 15.32 -13.18 -8.78
C GLN A 561 14.99 -14.53 -9.41
N ALA A 562 14.29 -15.41 -8.68
CA ALA A 562 13.82 -16.68 -9.22
C ALA A 562 12.90 -16.50 -10.43
N ALA A 563 11.93 -15.56 -10.35
CA ALA A 563 11.05 -15.24 -11.48
C ALA A 563 11.81 -14.71 -12.69
N ARG A 564 12.80 -13.83 -12.48
CA ARG A 564 13.64 -13.30 -13.56
C ARG A 564 14.44 -14.39 -14.27
N ILE A 565 14.97 -15.37 -13.52
CA ILE A 565 15.69 -16.51 -14.09
C ILE A 565 14.75 -17.39 -14.92
N GLU A 566 13.56 -17.68 -14.41
CA GLU A 566 12.58 -18.55 -15.06
C GLU A 566 12.07 -17.96 -16.39
N PHE A 567 11.81 -16.65 -16.43
CA PHE A 567 11.25 -15.96 -17.60
C PHE A 567 12.28 -15.17 -18.40
N ALA A 568 13.57 -15.45 -18.18
CA ALA A 568 14.64 -14.95 -19.03
C ALA A 568 14.57 -15.61 -20.41
N GLY A 569 14.11 -14.85 -21.42
CA GLY A 569 14.35 -15.24 -22.81
C GLY A 569 15.87 -15.43 -22.99
N GLY A 570 16.31 -16.52 -23.62
CA GLY A 570 17.72 -16.99 -23.64
C GLY A 570 18.78 -16.04 -24.23
N SER A 571 18.46 -14.76 -24.43
CA SER A 571 19.36 -13.67 -24.85
C SER A 571 20.00 -12.88 -23.71
N GLU A 572 19.51 -12.97 -22.46
CA GLU A 572 20.09 -12.22 -21.34
C GLU A 572 21.17 -13.01 -20.59
N SER A 573 22.27 -12.33 -20.24
CA SER A 573 23.33 -12.95 -19.45
C SER A 573 22.85 -13.25 -18.03
N THR A 574 23.29 -14.37 -17.44
CA THR A 574 22.94 -14.71 -16.06
C THR A 574 23.28 -13.58 -15.08
N SER A 575 24.36 -12.84 -15.31
CA SER A 575 24.78 -11.71 -14.45
C SER A 575 23.77 -10.54 -14.45
N SER A 576 23.18 -10.20 -15.61
CA SER A 576 22.19 -9.12 -15.73
C SER A 576 20.82 -9.48 -15.15
N LEU A 577 20.49 -10.78 -15.11
CA LEU A 577 19.24 -11.25 -14.51
C LEU A 577 19.28 -11.22 -12.99
N LEU A 578 20.44 -11.52 -12.39
CA LEU A 578 20.65 -11.56 -10.94
C LEU A 578 20.89 -10.17 -10.34
N THR A 579 21.30 -9.18 -11.15
CA THR A 579 21.64 -7.84 -10.66
C THR A 579 20.49 -6.87 -10.94
N PHE A 580 19.72 -6.52 -9.91
CA PHE A 580 18.69 -5.49 -9.98
C PHE A 580 18.57 -4.77 -8.63
N GLN A 581 18.10 -3.53 -8.68
CA GLN A 581 17.83 -2.72 -7.49
C GLN A 581 16.38 -2.95 -7.04
N LEU A 582 16.19 -3.26 -5.77
CA LEU A 582 14.87 -3.31 -5.12
C LEU A 582 14.84 -2.24 -4.04
N ASP A 583 14.10 -1.16 -4.32
CA ASP A 583 13.98 -0.03 -3.41
C ASP A 583 13.01 -0.31 -2.26
N VAL A 584 13.11 0.53 -1.22
CA VAL A 584 12.26 0.49 -0.03
C VAL A 584 11.27 1.65 -0.07
N PRO A 585 9.95 1.41 0.11
CA PRO A 585 9.31 0.10 0.26
C PRO A 585 9.29 -0.70 -1.06
N ALA A 586 9.06 -2.01 -0.96
CA ALA A 586 8.84 -2.92 -2.08
C ALA A 586 7.34 -3.27 -2.28
N PRO A 587 6.49 -2.32 -2.74
CA PRO A 587 5.08 -2.56 -2.95
C PRO A 587 4.86 -3.53 -4.12
N MET A 588 3.67 -4.15 -4.16
CA MET A 588 3.32 -5.13 -5.21
C MET A 588 3.47 -4.61 -6.64
N THR A 589 3.34 -3.29 -6.83
CA THR A 589 3.53 -2.62 -8.12
C THR A 589 4.99 -2.76 -8.59
N LEU A 590 5.94 -2.37 -7.74
CA LEU A 590 7.38 -2.49 -8.01
C LEU A 590 7.81 -3.96 -8.14
N VAL A 591 7.29 -4.84 -7.28
CA VAL A 591 7.57 -6.29 -7.36
C VAL A 591 7.16 -6.85 -8.73
N LYS A 592 5.96 -6.53 -9.21
CA LYS A 592 5.48 -6.97 -10.53
C LYS A 592 6.31 -6.38 -11.66
N GLU A 593 6.70 -5.12 -11.57
CA GLU A 593 7.60 -4.46 -12.54
C GLU A 593 8.93 -5.20 -12.65
N LEU A 594 9.56 -5.53 -11.52
CA LEU A 594 10.86 -6.22 -11.48
C LEU A 594 10.79 -7.70 -11.89
N CYS A 595 9.68 -8.39 -11.63
CA CYS A 595 9.41 -9.74 -12.14
C CYS A 595 9.14 -9.74 -13.65
N GLY A 596 8.60 -8.65 -14.20
CA GLY A 596 8.28 -8.50 -15.62
C GLY A 596 6.80 -8.23 -15.88
N LEU A 597 6.52 -7.10 -16.54
CA LEU A 597 5.16 -6.68 -16.92
C LEU A 597 4.57 -7.45 -18.12
N ASP A 598 5.41 -8.20 -18.83
CA ASP A 598 5.10 -8.93 -20.07
C ASP A 598 5.19 -10.46 -19.91
N ILE A 599 5.18 -10.94 -18.66
CA ILE A 599 5.40 -12.36 -18.32
C ILE A 599 4.36 -13.28 -18.97
N VAL A 600 3.12 -12.81 -19.11
CA VAL A 600 2.02 -13.58 -19.69
C VAL A 600 2.20 -13.73 -21.20
N GLU A 601 2.61 -12.65 -21.86
CA GLU A 601 2.90 -12.64 -23.29
C GLU A 601 4.06 -13.58 -23.61
N LYS A 602 5.18 -13.45 -22.90
CA LYS A 602 6.34 -14.33 -23.05
C LYS A 602 5.97 -15.80 -22.88
N TYR A 603 5.22 -16.12 -21.83
CA TYR A 603 4.74 -17.48 -21.58
C TYR A 603 3.88 -18.03 -22.73
N LEU A 604 2.94 -17.23 -23.24
CA LEU A 604 2.08 -17.63 -24.36
C LEU A 604 2.81 -17.72 -25.70
N GLU A 605 3.82 -16.88 -25.92
CA GLU A 605 4.70 -16.90 -27.10
C GLU A 605 5.57 -18.17 -27.11
N ASP A 606 6.12 -18.56 -25.96
CA ASP A 606 6.89 -19.79 -25.80
C ASP A 606 6.02 -21.03 -26.05
N LEU A 607 4.81 -21.09 -25.49
CA LEU A 607 3.85 -22.15 -25.75
C LEU A 607 3.44 -22.23 -27.23
N SER A 608 3.29 -21.08 -27.89
CA SER A 608 2.89 -21.00 -29.30
C SER A 608 4.01 -21.41 -30.25
N SER A 609 5.28 -21.22 -29.85
CA SER A 609 6.45 -21.53 -30.66
C SER A 609 6.92 -22.99 -30.52
N HIS A 610 6.78 -23.62 -29.35
CA HIS A 610 7.32 -24.97 -29.10
C HIS A 610 6.34 -26.12 -29.36
N GLY A 611 5.05 -25.83 -29.54
CA GLY A 611 4.02 -26.89 -29.61
C GLY A 611 3.89 -27.62 -28.27
N VAL A 612 2.75 -28.24 -28.00
CA VAL A 612 2.49 -28.94 -26.73
C VAL A 612 3.41 -30.16 -26.61
N GLY A 613 4.61 -29.97 -26.08
CA GLY A 613 5.62 -31.02 -25.95
C GLY A 613 6.85 -30.57 -25.16
N ASN A 614 6.90 -31.00 -23.90
CA ASN A 614 8.05 -31.01 -22.99
C ASN A 614 8.49 -29.69 -22.33
N CYS A 615 7.82 -29.31 -21.24
CA CYS A 615 8.51 -28.77 -20.06
C CYS A 615 7.93 -29.46 -18.81
N ASN A 616 8.71 -30.39 -18.25
CA ASN A 616 8.55 -30.92 -16.90
C ASN A 616 9.57 -30.22 -16.00
#